data_AF-D6ZB59-F1
#
_entry.id   AF-D6ZB59-F1
#
_cell.length_a   1.000
_cell.length_b   1.000
_cell.length_c   1.000
_cell.angle_alpha   90.00
_cell.angle_beta   90.00
_cell.angle_gamma   90.00
#
_symmetry.space_group_name_H-M   'P 1'
#
loop_
_entity.id
_entity.type
_entity.pdbx_description
1 polymer ?
#
loop_
_entity_poly.entity_id
_entity_poly.type
_entity_poly.pdbx_seq_one_letter_code
_entity_poly.pdbx_strand_id
1 'polypeptide(L)'
;MSISARAVAARCAAAAALASAALIASPPANAEGLNGLFSIAPGSCVGSPQGSYFRMILPAGGEDGPFLGNSDSPCGDNTVTPLAPGTDGGLITGKYQPQPAAPFARNGDATAGTVTRPVRFYGVLFATSTNQTDPQTKEQTALPVINRDGNTLSGDLSAFAVTWNNQVFNQGAPKPGGDLPGHTTPVKGVIDTNGNYTLTWTSQIVSGPFDGFTGLWHLQGHFGGSR
;
A
#
# COMPACT_ATOMS: atom_id res chain seq x y z
N MET A 1 -27.84 -63.65 -22.82
CA MET A 1 -28.47 -62.89 -23.92
C MET A 1 -29.12 -61.66 -23.29
N SER A 2 -28.90 -60.41 -23.66
CA SER A 2 -27.93 -59.76 -24.54
C SER A 2 -27.89 -58.28 -24.12
N ILE A 3 -26.74 -57.66 -24.31
CA ILE A 3 -26.43 -56.26 -23.99
C ILE A 3 -27.27 -55.30 -24.84
N SER A 4 -27.70 -54.16 -24.29
CA SER A 4 -27.79 -52.94 -25.09
C SER A 4 -27.56 -51.69 -24.24
N ALA A 5 -26.33 -51.19 -24.33
CA ALA A 5 -25.91 -49.88 -23.85
C ALA A 5 -26.39 -48.81 -24.83
N ARG A 6 -27.02 -47.74 -24.32
CA ARG A 6 -27.12 -46.48 -25.06
C ARG A 6 -26.24 -45.45 -24.36
N ALA A 7 -25.11 -45.17 -25.00
CA ALA A 7 -24.19 -44.11 -24.65
C ALA A 7 -24.84 -42.75 -24.92
N VAL A 8 -24.88 -41.88 -23.91
CA VAL A 8 -25.05 -40.44 -24.11
C VAL A 8 -23.70 -39.81 -23.76
N ALA A 9 -22.95 -39.44 -24.79
CA ALA A 9 -21.71 -38.69 -24.67
C ALA A 9 -22.07 -37.24 -24.29
N ALA A 10 -21.88 -36.89 -23.01
CA ALA A 10 -21.90 -35.50 -22.58
C ALA A 10 -20.57 -34.85 -22.98
N ARG A 11 -20.63 -33.90 -23.92
CA ARG A 11 -19.48 -33.11 -24.37
C ARG A 11 -19.04 -32.14 -23.27
N CYS A 12 -17.75 -32.16 -22.99
CA CYS A 12 -17.04 -31.21 -22.16
C CYS A 12 -17.27 -29.76 -22.60
N ALA A 13 -17.48 -28.87 -21.64
CA ALA A 13 -17.07 -27.47 -21.73
C ALA A 13 -16.44 -27.11 -20.38
N ALA A 14 -15.18 -27.47 -20.19
CA ALA A 14 -14.38 -26.90 -19.12
C ALA A 14 -14.08 -25.46 -19.53
N ALA A 15 -14.77 -24.50 -18.92
CA ALA A 15 -14.39 -23.11 -18.99
C ALA A 15 -13.07 -22.94 -18.24
N ALA A 16 -11.96 -22.92 -18.99
CA ALA A 16 -10.67 -22.54 -18.44
C ALA A 16 -10.75 -21.04 -18.09
N ALA A 17 -10.92 -20.74 -16.81
CA ALA A 17 -10.69 -19.40 -16.30
C ALA A 17 -9.19 -19.11 -16.48
N LEU A 18 -8.87 -18.23 -17.43
CA LEU A 18 -7.53 -17.63 -17.53
C LEU A 18 -7.37 -16.70 -16.33
N ALA A 19 -6.86 -17.24 -15.23
CA ALA A 19 -6.27 -16.42 -14.18
C ALA A 19 -5.00 -15.81 -14.77
N SER A 20 -5.09 -14.55 -15.21
CA SER A 20 -3.91 -13.74 -15.47
C SER A 20 -3.22 -13.48 -14.14
N ALA A 21 -2.36 -14.40 -13.72
CA ALA A 21 -1.40 -14.12 -12.66
C ALA A 21 -0.55 -12.95 -13.16
N ALA A 22 -0.75 -11.77 -12.59
CA ALA A 22 0.19 -10.68 -12.75
C ALA A 22 1.50 -11.16 -12.13
N LEU A 23 2.42 -11.62 -12.97
CA LEU A 23 3.77 -11.97 -12.55
C LEU A 23 4.36 -10.70 -11.96
N ILE A 24 4.47 -10.64 -10.63
CA ILE A 24 5.38 -9.70 -9.98
C ILE A 24 6.72 -9.95 -10.63
N ALA A 25 7.21 -8.98 -11.39
CA ALA A 25 8.53 -9.09 -11.99
C ALA A 25 9.51 -9.29 -10.83
N SER A 26 10.15 -10.47 -10.77
CA SER A 26 11.27 -10.70 -9.88
C SER A 26 12.24 -9.53 -10.07
N PRO A 27 12.80 -8.99 -8.98
CA PRO A 27 13.77 -7.92 -9.12
C PRO A 27 14.89 -8.38 -10.07
N PRO A 28 15.43 -7.46 -10.90
CA PRO A 28 16.50 -7.81 -11.84
C PRO A 28 17.66 -8.47 -11.07
N ALA A 29 18.40 -9.36 -11.74
CA ALA A 29 19.39 -10.23 -11.10
C ALA A 29 20.52 -9.50 -10.33
N ASN A 30 20.60 -8.17 -10.45
CA ASN A 30 21.57 -7.31 -9.75
C ASN A 30 20.90 -6.30 -8.80
N ALA A 31 19.61 -6.43 -8.50
CA ALA A 31 18.94 -5.50 -7.59
C ALA A 31 19.42 -5.73 -6.16
N GLU A 32 19.79 -4.64 -5.49
CA GLU A 32 20.23 -4.65 -4.10
C GLU A 32 19.02 -4.44 -3.17
N GLY A 33 18.83 -5.34 -2.20
CA GLY A 33 17.85 -5.15 -1.14
C GLY A 33 18.29 -4.06 -0.17
N LEU A 34 17.55 -2.95 -0.13
CA LEU A 34 17.80 -1.84 0.80
C LEU A 34 17.09 -2.12 2.12
N ASN A 35 17.79 -2.75 3.06
CA ASN A 35 17.29 -3.01 4.42
C ASN A 35 17.66 -1.84 5.35
N GLY A 36 16.67 -1.21 5.97
CA GLY A 36 16.89 -0.10 6.88
C GLY A 36 15.77 0.92 6.92
N LEU A 37 16.07 2.10 7.47
CA LEU A 37 15.10 3.18 7.60
C LEU A 37 15.02 4.01 6.31
N PHE A 38 13.85 4.01 5.70
CA PHE A 38 13.38 5.02 4.76
C PHE A 38 12.69 6.13 5.55
N SER A 39 13.48 7.14 5.94
CA SER A 39 12.95 8.26 6.72
C SER A 39 11.97 9.08 5.90
N ILE A 40 10.91 9.58 6.53
CA ILE A 40 9.85 10.33 5.88
C ILE A 40 10.10 11.83 6.04
N ALA A 41 10.28 12.53 4.92
CA ALA A 41 10.22 13.98 4.87
C ALA A 41 8.76 14.43 5.06
N PRO A 42 8.48 15.35 6.00
CA PRO A 42 7.14 15.90 6.18
C PRO A 42 6.58 16.51 4.89
N GLY A 43 5.31 16.26 4.65
CA GLY A 43 4.56 16.90 3.58
C GLY A 43 4.45 18.40 3.79
N SER A 44 4.59 19.17 2.72
CA SER A 44 4.41 20.62 2.70
C SER A 44 3.30 21.01 1.73
N CYS A 45 2.47 21.95 2.18
CA CYS A 45 1.37 22.52 1.41
C CYS A 45 1.73 23.86 0.73
N VAL A 46 3.00 24.27 0.78
CA VAL A 46 3.44 25.52 0.14
C VAL A 46 3.73 25.25 -1.33
N GLY A 47 2.91 25.82 -2.21
CA GLY A 47 2.98 25.58 -3.65
C GLY A 47 2.46 24.20 -4.02
N SER A 48 3.12 23.53 -4.96
CA SER A 48 2.82 22.13 -5.29
C SER A 48 3.10 21.22 -4.07
N PRO A 49 2.36 20.13 -3.88
CA PRO A 49 2.64 19.15 -2.83
C PRO A 49 4.10 18.69 -2.87
N GLN A 50 4.80 18.85 -1.76
CA GLN A 50 6.19 18.42 -1.58
C GLN A 50 6.29 17.49 -0.38
N GLY A 51 7.36 16.69 -0.29
CA GLY A 51 7.53 15.74 0.78
C GLY A 51 6.52 14.59 0.66
N SER A 52 6.20 13.94 1.78
CA SER A 52 5.32 12.77 1.76
C SER A 52 3.85 13.14 1.89
N TYR A 53 2.99 12.48 1.12
CA TYR A 53 1.54 12.70 1.16
C TYR A 53 0.75 11.46 0.75
N PHE A 54 -0.52 11.48 1.10
CA PHE A 54 -1.54 10.53 0.69
C PHE A 54 -2.63 11.26 -0.10
N ARG A 55 -3.18 10.61 -1.12
CA ARG A 55 -4.44 11.01 -1.77
C ARG A 55 -5.34 9.78 -1.88
N MET A 56 -6.65 9.99 -1.79
CA MET A 56 -7.62 8.93 -2.02
C MET A 56 -8.23 9.11 -3.41
N ILE A 57 -8.00 8.17 -4.31
CA ILE A 57 -8.59 8.12 -5.65
C ILE A 57 -10.02 7.57 -5.52
N LEU A 58 -10.98 8.24 -6.20
CA LEU A 58 -12.36 7.78 -6.27
C LEU A 58 -12.48 6.49 -7.12
N PRO A 59 -13.50 5.64 -6.92
CA PRO A 59 -13.60 4.34 -7.61
C PRO A 59 -13.54 4.36 -9.15
N ALA A 60 -13.87 5.49 -9.79
CA ALA A 60 -13.81 5.64 -11.25
C ALA A 60 -12.52 6.32 -11.75
N GLY A 61 -11.57 6.62 -10.86
CA GLY A 61 -10.35 7.37 -11.17
C GLY A 61 -9.10 6.53 -11.41
N GLY A 62 -8.01 7.20 -11.74
CA GLY A 62 -6.66 6.63 -11.88
C GLY A 62 -5.62 7.40 -11.08
N GLU A 63 -4.33 7.23 -11.40
CA GLU A 63 -3.22 7.94 -10.73
C GLU A 63 -3.37 9.48 -10.81
N ASP A 64 -4.07 10.00 -11.82
CA ASP A 64 -4.35 11.42 -12.02
C ASP A 64 -5.70 11.88 -11.42
N GLY A 65 -6.42 10.98 -10.75
CA GLY A 65 -7.72 11.24 -10.12
C GLY A 65 -8.93 10.81 -10.97
N PRO A 66 -10.15 11.28 -10.65
CA PRO A 66 -10.43 12.28 -9.61
C PRO A 66 -10.18 11.76 -8.19
N PHE A 67 -9.85 12.69 -7.29
CA PHE A 67 -9.54 12.38 -5.90
C PHE A 67 -10.68 12.80 -4.97
N LEU A 68 -10.86 12.05 -3.89
CA LEU A 68 -11.70 12.43 -2.76
C LEU A 68 -11.02 13.57 -2.00
N GLY A 69 -11.74 14.67 -1.76
CA GLY A 69 -11.26 15.78 -0.94
C GLY A 69 -11.17 15.38 0.53
N ASN A 70 -10.09 15.74 1.22
CA ASN A 70 -9.99 15.64 2.67
C ASN A 70 -10.29 17.00 3.30
N SER A 71 -11.44 17.12 3.98
CA SER A 71 -11.85 18.36 4.65
C SER A 71 -10.91 18.80 5.78
N ASP A 72 -10.10 17.88 6.32
CA ASP A 72 -9.11 18.19 7.35
C ASP A 72 -7.74 18.56 6.77
N SER A 73 -7.57 18.52 5.44
CA SER A 73 -6.31 18.89 4.82
C SER A 73 -5.99 20.35 5.04
N PRO A 74 -4.75 20.69 5.47
CA PRO A 74 -4.29 22.08 5.54
C PRO A 74 -3.82 22.61 4.18
N CYS A 75 -3.82 21.78 3.13
CA CYS A 75 -3.34 22.17 1.81
C CYS A 75 -4.41 22.93 1.01
N GLY A 76 -3.96 23.83 0.12
CA GLY A 76 -4.86 24.53 -0.81
C GLY A 76 -5.59 23.58 -1.75
N ASP A 77 -4.90 22.53 -2.22
CA ASP A 77 -5.55 21.33 -2.77
C ASP A 77 -5.95 20.42 -1.61
N ASN A 78 -7.23 20.44 -1.26
CA ASN A 78 -7.75 19.68 -0.13
C ASN A 78 -7.75 18.15 -0.36
N THR A 79 -7.47 17.67 -1.57
CA THR A 79 -7.37 16.22 -1.84
C THR A 79 -6.03 15.64 -1.37
N VAL A 80 -5.06 16.49 -1.04
CA VAL A 80 -3.73 16.11 -0.56
C VAL A 80 -3.75 16.02 0.95
N THR A 81 -3.41 14.86 1.51
CA THR A 81 -3.22 14.70 2.95
C THR A 81 -1.72 14.64 3.26
N PRO A 82 -1.10 15.72 3.75
CA PRO A 82 0.34 15.73 4.04
C PRO A 82 0.65 14.75 5.18
N LEU A 83 1.68 13.94 4.98
CA LEU A 83 2.15 12.96 5.95
C LEU A 83 3.35 13.51 6.73
N ALA A 84 3.59 12.98 7.92
CA ALA A 84 4.76 13.31 8.72
C ALA A 84 5.40 12.01 9.25
N PRO A 85 6.71 12.03 9.55
CA PRO A 85 7.39 10.86 10.10
C PRO A 85 6.72 10.41 11.41
N GLY A 86 6.54 9.10 11.55
CA GLY A 86 6.08 8.48 12.79
C GLY A 86 7.18 8.44 13.86
N THR A 87 6.92 7.73 14.95
CA THR A 87 7.87 7.60 16.07
C THR A 87 9.17 6.89 15.68
N ASP A 88 9.13 6.03 14.66
CA ASP A 88 10.33 5.36 14.14
C ASP A 88 11.04 6.19 13.04
N GLY A 89 10.49 7.36 12.70
CA GLY A 89 11.02 8.27 11.69
C GLY A 89 10.61 7.94 10.25
N GLY A 90 9.95 6.81 9.99
CA GLY A 90 9.51 6.40 8.65
C GLY A 90 9.26 4.91 8.49
N LEU A 91 9.34 4.45 7.24
CA LEU A 91 9.19 3.04 6.87
C LEU A 91 10.50 2.28 7.10
N ILE A 92 10.44 1.16 7.80
CA ILE A 92 11.57 0.25 7.99
C ILE A 92 11.38 -0.96 7.08
N THR A 93 12.35 -1.22 6.22
CA THR A 93 12.44 -2.45 5.43
C THR A 93 13.20 -3.54 6.18
N GLY A 94 12.87 -4.80 5.92
CA GLY A 94 13.42 -5.96 6.61
C GLY A 94 12.81 -6.21 8.00
N LYS A 95 11.85 -5.39 8.45
CA LYS A 95 11.18 -5.52 9.75
C LYS A 95 9.73 -5.04 9.69
N TYR A 96 8.85 -5.67 10.47
CA TYR A 96 7.48 -5.19 10.69
C TYR A 96 7.42 -4.05 11.73
N GLN A 97 6.54 -3.11 11.49
CA GLN A 97 6.14 -2.02 12.38
C GLN A 97 4.64 -2.18 12.67
N PRO A 98 4.26 -3.19 13.49
CA PRO A 98 2.87 -3.60 13.63
C PRO A 98 2.03 -2.53 14.33
N GLN A 99 0.74 -2.54 14.03
CA GLN A 99 -0.23 -1.78 14.83
C GLN A 99 -0.26 -2.30 16.28
N PRO A 100 -0.55 -1.45 17.29
CA PRO A 100 -0.64 -1.90 18.68
C PRO A 100 -1.82 -2.86 18.87
N ALA A 101 -1.81 -3.63 19.96
CA ALA A 101 -2.88 -4.58 20.28
C ALA A 101 -4.27 -3.92 20.36
N ALA A 102 -4.33 -2.66 20.79
CA ALA A 102 -5.51 -1.81 20.72
C ALA A 102 -5.29 -0.72 19.66
N PRO A 103 -5.61 -0.98 18.38
CA PRO A 103 -5.30 -0.08 17.27
C PRO A 103 -6.22 1.16 17.18
N PHE A 104 -7.28 1.21 18.00
CA PHE A 104 -8.26 2.29 17.99
C PHE A 104 -8.50 2.86 19.40
N ALA A 105 -8.59 4.18 19.48
CA ALA A 105 -9.19 4.87 20.61
C ALA A 105 -10.74 4.77 20.55
N ARG A 106 -11.42 5.13 21.64
CA ARG A 106 -12.89 5.01 21.75
C ARG A 106 -13.66 5.79 20.68
N ASN A 107 -13.08 6.87 20.14
CA ASN A 107 -13.67 7.70 19.10
C ASN A 107 -13.34 7.23 17.68
N GLY A 108 -12.68 6.07 17.51
CA GLY A 108 -12.29 5.51 16.22
C GLY A 108 -10.95 6.02 15.68
N ASP A 109 -10.29 6.95 16.39
CA ASP A 109 -8.95 7.40 16.03
C ASP A 109 -7.96 6.24 16.07
N ALA A 110 -7.15 6.14 15.02
CA ALA A 110 -6.05 5.20 14.98
C ALA A 110 -4.96 5.58 15.97
N THR A 111 -4.39 4.56 16.62
CA THR A 111 -3.34 4.71 17.64
C THR A 111 -1.98 4.17 17.20
N ALA A 112 -1.92 3.46 16.06
CA ALA A 112 -0.64 3.18 15.41
C ALA A 112 0.05 4.51 15.05
N GLY A 113 1.38 4.56 14.98
CA GLY A 113 2.07 5.82 14.72
C GLY A 113 3.56 5.67 14.48
N THR A 114 3.99 4.45 14.16
CA THR A 114 5.40 4.08 14.01
C THR A 114 5.93 4.50 12.64
N VAL A 115 5.20 4.20 11.57
CA VAL A 115 5.61 4.53 10.19
C VAL A 115 5.36 5.99 9.86
N THR A 116 4.11 6.45 9.93
CA THR A 116 3.72 7.86 9.81
C THR A 116 3.05 8.31 11.10
N ARG A 117 3.15 9.60 11.41
CA ARG A 117 2.38 10.20 12.49
C ARG A 117 0.89 10.18 12.10
N PRO A 118 -0.02 9.81 13.01
CA PRO A 118 -1.45 9.87 12.74
C PRO A 118 -1.89 11.22 12.22
N VAL A 119 -2.75 11.23 11.20
CA VAL A 119 -3.23 12.44 10.54
C VAL A 119 -4.75 12.34 10.32
N ARG A 120 -5.44 13.48 10.41
CA ARG A 120 -6.89 13.53 10.26
C ARG A 120 -7.31 13.32 8.81
N PHE A 121 -8.34 12.52 8.66
CA PHE A 121 -9.06 12.30 7.41
C PHE A 121 -10.54 12.16 7.76
N TYR A 122 -11.34 13.15 7.37
CA TYR A 122 -12.76 13.26 7.75
C TYR A 122 -13.01 13.16 9.27
N GLY A 123 -12.28 13.97 10.05
CA GLY A 123 -12.47 14.11 11.49
C GLY A 123 -11.88 12.98 12.34
N VAL A 124 -11.35 11.92 11.73
CA VAL A 124 -10.76 10.76 12.43
C VAL A 124 -9.29 10.60 12.03
N LEU A 125 -8.43 10.28 13.00
CA LEU A 125 -7.03 9.97 12.74
C LEU A 125 -6.92 8.63 12.02
N PHE A 126 -6.24 8.59 10.88
CA PHE A 126 -5.71 7.34 10.33
C PHE A 126 -4.24 7.17 10.69
N ALA A 127 -3.79 5.93 10.72
CA ALA A 127 -2.39 5.59 10.91
C ALA A 127 -1.96 4.41 10.05
N THR A 128 -0.68 4.42 9.69
CA THR A 128 -0.04 3.39 8.87
C THR A 128 0.79 2.44 9.72
N SER A 129 0.82 1.16 9.33
CA SER A 129 1.60 0.10 9.97
C SER A 129 2.09 -0.91 8.94
N THR A 130 3.06 -1.75 9.30
CA THR A 130 3.40 -2.95 8.53
C THR A 130 3.22 -4.19 9.41
N ASN A 131 2.37 -5.13 8.99
CA ASN A 131 1.92 -6.25 9.82
C ASN A 131 2.22 -7.58 9.14
N GLN A 132 2.75 -8.55 9.90
CA GLN A 132 3.05 -9.90 9.40
C GLN A 132 1.80 -10.66 8.92
N THR A 133 0.69 -10.46 9.63
CA THR A 133 -0.62 -10.94 9.23
C THR A 133 -1.46 -9.73 8.89
N ASP A 134 -1.98 -9.68 7.68
CA ASP A 134 -2.79 -8.54 7.23
C ASP A 134 -4.04 -8.41 8.12
N PRO A 135 -4.27 -7.24 8.75
CA PRO A 135 -5.40 -7.08 9.65
C PRO A 135 -6.77 -7.20 8.96
N GLN A 136 -6.86 -6.93 7.65
CA GLN A 136 -8.10 -6.96 6.89
C GLN A 136 -8.43 -8.39 6.42
N THR A 137 -7.53 -9.03 5.69
CA THR A 137 -7.73 -10.34 5.03
C THR A 137 -7.35 -11.52 5.91
N LYS A 138 -6.53 -11.30 6.95
CA LYS A 138 -5.93 -12.34 7.81
C LYS A 138 -4.89 -13.22 7.12
N GLU A 139 -4.47 -12.85 5.91
CA GLU A 139 -3.42 -13.55 5.17
C GLU A 139 -2.02 -13.17 5.67
N GLN A 140 -1.04 -14.01 5.37
CA GLN A 140 0.37 -13.67 5.63
C GLN A 140 0.87 -12.67 4.58
N THR A 141 1.73 -11.76 5.01
CA THR A 141 2.38 -10.78 4.13
C THR A 141 3.87 -11.08 4.02
N ALA A 142 4.52 -10.49 3.02
CA ALA A 142 5.98 -10.45 3.00
C ALA A 142 6.51 -9.42 4.02
N LEU A 143 7.76 -9.58 4.43
CA LEU A 143 8.47 -8.49 5.11
C LEU A 143 8.59 -7.30 4.14
N PRO A 144 8.38 -6.05 4.59
CA PRO A 144 8.56 -4.89 3.74
C PRO A 144 9.97 -4.88 3.15
N VAL A 145 10.08 -4.77 1.82
CA VAL A 145 11.35 -4.72 1.12
C VAL A 145 11.30 -3.67 0.02
N ILE A 146 12.41 -2.94 -0.12
CA ILE A 146 12.66 -2.04 -1.24
C ILE A 146 13.96 -2.51 -1.89
N ASN A 147 13.95 -2.69 -3.21
CA ASN A 147 15.10 -3.09 -4.00
C ASN A 147 15.56 -1.91 -4.85
N ARG A 148 16.87 -1.78 -5.04
CA ARG A 148 17.50 -0.79 -5.90
C ARG A 148 18.12 -1.44 -7.12
N ASP A 149 17.82 -0.92 -8.30
CA ASP A 149 18.54 -1.21 -9.54
C ASP A 149 19.01 0.11 -10.16
N GLY A 150 20.30 0.39 -10.05
CA GLY A 150 20.86 1.71 -10.33
C GLY A 150 20.19 2.79 -9.45
N ASN A 151 19.51 3.74 -10.08
CA ASN A 151 18.76 4.80 -9.39
C ASN A 151 17.25 4.50 -9.26
N THR A 152 16.79 3.33 -9.71
CA THR A 152 15.38 2.94 -9.68
C THR A 152 15.10 2.12 -8.43
N LEU A 153 13.95 2.37 -7.81
CA LEU A 153 13.44 1.59 -6.69
C LEU A 153 12.21 0.79 -7.09
N SER A 154 12.13 -0.42 -6.57
CA SER A 154 10.94 -1.28 -6.57
C SER A 154 10.74 -1.91 -5.19
N GLY A 155 9.63 -2.61 -4.94
CA GLY A 155 9.46 -3.25 -3.64
C GLY A 155 8.21 -4.08 -3.48
N ASP A 156 8.16 -4.77 -2.34
CA ASP A 156 6.96 -5.44 -1.82
C ASP A 156 6.62 -4.78 -0.48
N LEU A 157 5.47 -4.11 -0.49
CA LEU A 157 4.88 -3.48 0.68
C LEU A 157 3.53 -4.12 1.03
N SER A 158 3.32 -5.40 0.72
CA SER A 158 2.08 -6.15 1.01
C SER A 158 1.65 -6.10 2.48
N ALA A 159 2.60 -5.91 3.39
CA ALA A 159 2.37 -5.72 4.83
C ALA A 159 1.75 -4.36 5.20
N PHE A 160 1.79 -3.37 4.30
CA PHE A 160 1.41 -1.99 4.60
C PHE A 160 -0.10 -1.87 4.76
N ALA A 161 -0.54 -1.40 5.92
CA ALA A 161 -1.95 -1.28 6.26
C ALA A 161 -2.26 0.08 6.86
N VAL A 162 -3.52 0.48 6.72
CA VAL A 162 -4.10 1.66 7.35
C VAL A 162 -5.19 1.25 8.33
N THR A 163 -5.17 1.87 9.50
CA THR A 163 -6.26 1.86 10.48
C THR A 163 -6.97 3.20 10.41
N TRP A 164 -8.30 3.21 10.33
CA TRP A 164 -9.10 4.43 10.33
C TRP A 164 -10.54 4.12 10.72
N ASN A 165 -11.12 4.89 11.64
CA ASN A 165 -12.53 4.82 12.02
C ASN A 165 -13.01 3.40 12.39
N ASN A 166 -12.24 2.72 13.26
CA ASN A 166 -12.48 1.33 13.68
C ASN A 166 -12.43 0.30 12.54
N GLN A 167 -11.86 0.65 11.38
CA GLN A 167 -11.67 -0.22 10.24
C GLN A 167 -10.19 -0.35 9.89
N VAL A 168 -9.87 -1.47 9.24
CA VAL A 168 -8.53 -1.80 8.77
C VAL A 168 -8.58 -2.02 7.26
N PHE A 169 -7.57 -1.51 6.57
CA PHE A 169 -7.46 -1.58 5.13
C PHE A 169 -6.03 -1.98 4.77
N ASN A 170 -5.87 -3.04 3.98
CA ASN A 170 -4.60 -3.28 3.34
C ASN A 170 -4.37 -2.17 2.31
N GLN A 171 -3.21 -1.52 2.41
CA GLN A 171 -2.76 -0.44 1.53
C GLN A 171 -1.40 -0.76 0.90
N GLY A 172 -1.03 -2.03 0.94
CA GLY A 172 0.18 -2.57 0.36
C GLY A 172 0.09 -2.75 -1.15
N ALA A 173 1.26 -2.83 -1.76
CA ALA A 173 1.42 -3.25 -3.14
C ALA A 173 2.65 -4.18 -3.22
N PRO A 174 2.50 -5.39 -3.77
CA PRO A 174 1.24 -6.03 -4.13
C PRO A 174 0.32 -6.25 -2.91
N LYS A 175 -0.89 -6.78 -3.11
CA LYS A 175 -1.69 -7.32 -2.01
C LYS A 175 -1.03 -8.57 -1.41
N PRO A 176 -1.41 -8.99 -0.20
CA PRO A 176 -1.07 -10.32 0.29
C PRO A 176 -1.40 -11.39 -0.78
N GLY A 177 -0.50 -12.36 -0.98
CA GLY A 177 -0.59 -13.33 -2.08
C GLY A 177 0.00 -12.86 -3.43
N GLY A 178 0.32 -11.57 -3.58
CA GLY A 178 1.09 -11.04 -4.69
C GLY A 178 0.28 -10.39 -5.82
N ASP A 179 -1.04 -10.34 -5.70
CA ASP A 179 -1.91 -9.77 -6.73
C ASP A 179 -1.91 -8.22 -6.74
N LEU A 180 -2.26 -7.66 -7.90
CA LEU A 180 -2.44 -6.23 -8.13
C LEU A 180 -3.88 -5.94 -8.57
N PRO A 181 -4.89 -6.14 -7.71
CA PRO A 181 -6.29 -6.00 -8.10
C PRO A 181 -6.65 -4.54 -8.39
N GLY A 182 -7.52 -4.36 -9.39
CA GLY A 182 -8.08 -3.06 -9.78
C GLY A 182 -7.00 -2.05 -10.13
N HIS A 183 -7.00 -0.91 -9.43
CA HIS A 183 -6.03 0.17 -9.62
C HIS A 183 -4.80 0.07 -8.71
N THR A 184 -4.50 -1.12 -8.16
CA THR A 184 -3.25 -1.35 -7.42
C THR A 184 -2.06 -1.37 -8.39
N THR A 185 -1.02 -0.60 -8.11
CA THR A 185 0.20 -0.56 -8.92
C THR A 185 1.42 -1.02 -8.12
N PRO A 186 2.45 -1.61 -8.77
CA PRO A 186 3.68 -1.95 -8.09
C PRO A 186 4.34 -0.70 -7.44
N VAL A 187 5.08 -0.94 -6.36
CA VAL A 187 5.94 0.09 -5.78
C VAL A 187 7.00 0.49 -6.80
N LYS A 188 7.06 1.79 -7.13
CA LYS A 188 8.03 2.41 -8.03
C LYS A 188 8.67 3.60 -7.35
N GLY A 189 9.92 3.91 -7.70
CA GLY A 189 10.60 5.06 -7.11
C GLY A 189 11.95 5.33 -7.71
N VAL A 190 12.61 6.37 -7.19
CA VAL A 190 13.99 6.70 -7.51
C VAL A 190 14.78 7.01 -6.25
N ILE A 191 16.09 6.86 -6.33
CA ILE A 191 17.03 7.22 -5.28
C ILE A 191 18.30 7.81 -5.87
N ASP A 192 18.81 8.88 -5.26
CA ASP A 192 20.07 9.49 -5.67
C ASP A 192 21.27 8.90 -4.92
N THR A 193 22.46 9.34 -5.30
CA THR A 193 23.73 8.92 -4.67
C THR A 193 23.87 9.37 -3.22
N ASN A 194 23.09 10.37 -2.79
CA ASN A 194 23.06 10.86 -1.42
C ASN A 194 22.03 10.10 -0.57
N GLY A 195 21.27 9.17 -1.14
CA GLY A 195 20.23 8.43 -0.44
C GLY A 195 18.88 9.12 -0.38
N ASN A 196 18.69 10.27 -1.03
CA ASN A 196 17.37 10.90 -1.15
C ASN A 196 16.51 10.08 -2.09
N TYR A 197 15.28 9.78 -1.67
CA TYR A 197 14.40 8.88 -2.42
C TYR A 197 12.99 9.45 -2.59
N THR A 198 12.31 8.94 -3.61
CA THR A 198 10.86 8.94 -3.71
C THR A 198 10.35 7.53 -3.96
N LEU A 199 9.24 7.16 -3.33
CA LEU A 199 8.48 5.94 -3.56
C LEU A 199 7.04 6.33 -3.85
N THR A 200 6.41 5.66 -4.79
CA THR A 200 5.01 5.85 -5.14
C THR A 200 4.38 4.53 -5.49
N TRP A 201 3.14 4.33 -5.06
CA TRP A 201 2.28 3.23 -5.47
C TRP A 201 0.83 3.60 -5.24
N THR A 202 -0.05 2.83 -5.86
CA THR A 202 -1.48 2.86 -5.58
C THR A 202 -1.91 1.51 -5.00
N SER A 203 -2.87 1.54 -4.07
CA SER A 203 -3.41 0.32 -3.47
C SER A 203 -4.93 0.40 -3.35
N GLN A 204 -5.62 -0.39 -4.17
CA GLN A 204 -7.08 -0.42 -4.15
C GLN A 204 -7.57 -1.15 -2.90
N ILE A 205 -8.53 -0.57 -2.20
CA ILE A 205 -9.26 -1.24 -1.13
C ILE A 205 -10.14 -2.31 -1.79
N VAL A 206 -9.96 -3.54 -1.36
CA VAL A 206 -10.74 -4.69 -1.82
C VAL A 206 -11.70 -5.06 -0.70
N SER A 207 -12.99 -5.11 -1.02
CA SER A 207 -14.11 -5.40 -0.12
C SER A 207 -14.38 -4.34 0.97
N GLY A 208 -15.49 -4.51 1.67
CA GLY A 208 -15.94 -3.60 2.72
C GLY A 208 -16.56 -2.30 2.18
N PRO A 209 -16.86 -1.33 3.07
CA PRO A 209 -17.62 -0.13 2.69
C PRO A 209 -16.90 0.82 1.74
N PHE A 210 -15.57 0.68 1.60
CA PHE A 210 -14.72 1.51 0.75
C PHE A 210 -14.16 0.72 -0.45
N ASP A 211 -14.79 -0.39 -0.80
CA ASP A 211 -14.40 -1.19 -1.97
C ASP A 211 -14.29 -0.31 -3.23
N GLY A 212 -13.20 -0.49 -3.98
CA GLY A 212 -12.90 0.28 -5.19
C GLY A 212 -12.21 1.62 -4.98
N PHE A 213 -12.24 2.20 -3.77
CA PHE A 213 -11.41 3.37 -3.47
C PHE A 213 -9.93 2.97 -3.47
N THR A 214 -9.06 3.85 -3.96
CA THR A 214 -7.64 3.53 -4.12
C THR A 214 -6.76 4.56 -3.44
N GLY A 215 -5.93 4.12 -2.51
CA GLY A 215 -4.95 5.00 -1.91
C GLY A 215 -3.77 5.23 -2.85
N LEU A 216 -3.44 6.48 -3.13
CA LEU A 216 -2.20 6.90 -3.76
C LEU A 216 -1.24 7.35 -2.67
N TRP A 217 -0.10 6.68 -2.59
CA TRP A 217 0.94 6.94 -1.61
C TRP A 217 2.14 7.55 -2.32
N HIS A 218 2.62 8.67 -1.80
CA HIS A 218 3.88 9.26 -2.20
C HIS A 218 4.74 9.47 -0.95
N LEU A 219 5.83 8.71 -0.84
CA LEU A 219 6.80 8.86 0.24
C LEU A 219 8.08 9.46 -0.32
N GLN A 220 8.53 10.54 0.29
CA GLN A 220 9.81 11.18 -0.01
C GLN A 220 10.63 11.24 1.27
N GLY A 221 11.95 11.09 1.15
CA GLY A 221 12.86 11.37 2.26
C GLY A 221 14.25 10.82 2.00
N HIS A 222 14.88 10.26 3.03
CA HIS A 222 16.26 9.79 2.96
C HIS A 222 16.40 8.35 3.48
N PHE A 223 17.12 7.51 2.75
CA PHE A 223 17.46 6.16 3.16
C PHE A 223 18.74 6.17 4.02
N GLY A 224 18.61 5.82 5.29
CA GLY A 224 19.71 5.86 6.27
C GLY A 224 20.51 4.56 6.41
N GLY A 225 20.19 3.51 5.64
CA GLY A 225 20.77 2.17 5.84
C GLY A 225 20.26 1.44 7.09
N SER A 226 20.81 0.26 7.35
CA SER A 226 20.55 -0.51 8.57
C SER A 226 21.24 0.13 9.78
N ARG A 227 20.50 0.40 10.86
CA ARG A 227 21.08 0.68 12.18
C ARG A 227 21.42 -0.61 12.90
#